data_AF-A0A1T4KR53-F1
#
_entry.id   AF-A0A1T4KR53-F1
#
_cell.length_a   1.000
_cell.length_b   1.000
_cell.length_c   1.000
_cell.angle_alpha   90.00
_cell.angle_beta   90.00
_cell.angle_gamma   90.00
#
_symmetry.space_group_name_H-M   'P 1'
#
loop_
_entity.id
_entity.type
_entity.pdbx_description
1 polymer ?
#
loop_
_entity_poly.entity_id
_entity_poly.type
_entity_poly.pdbx_seq_one_letter_code
_entity_poly.pdbx_strand_id
1 'polypeptide(L)'
;MTEPTIAIYTEEDTGSTDAVVNEVNLSLHGANRVLERDIPLEALEGVRHLLPLLNTKPLKFRYKGVFVVARLVNGSPRIITAWRLLPPS
;
A
#
# COMPACT_ATOMS: atom_id res chain seq x y z
N MET A 1 24.83 12.04 3.00
CA MET A 1 23.41 11.79 3.30
C MET A 1 23.23 10.28 3.29
N THR A 2 23.02 9.68 4.45
CA THR A 2 22.82 8.23 4.62
C THR A 2 21.38 7.88 4.29
N GLU A 3 21.14 6.95 3.37
CA GLU A 3 19.79 6.50 3.03
C GLU A 3 19.14 5.75 4.20
N PRO A 4 17.86 6.01 4.54
CA PRO A 4 17.17 5.26 5.57
C PRO A 4 16.82 3.86 5.07
N THR A 5 17.33 2.83 5.76
CA THR A 5 17.01 1.42 5.51
C THR A 5 15.79 1.03 6.35
N ILE A 6 14.79 0.39 5.74
CA ILE A 6 13.54 -0.02 6.38
C ILE A 6 13.46 -1.54 6.33
N ALA A 7 13.36 -2.20 7.49
CA ALA A 7 13.18 -3.64 7.60
C ALA A 7 11.69 -4.01 7.67
N ILE A 8 11.29 -5.07 6.96
CA ILE A 8 9.92 -5.63 6.97
C ILE A 8 10.01 -7.09 7.40
N TYR A 9 9.22 -7.49 8.40
CA TYR A 9 9.15 -8.85 8.91
C TYR A 9 8.01 -9.60 8.21
N THR A 10 8.29 -10.78 7.67
CA THR A 10 7.28 -11.69 7.11
C THR A 10 7.22 -12.94 7.95
N GLU A 11 6.03 -13.27 8.47
CA GLU A 11 5.79 -14.45 9.30
C GLU A 11 5.48 -15.63 8.37
N GLU A 12 6.47 -16.46 8.04
CA GLU A 12 6.20 -17.76 7.41
C GLU A 12 5.95 -18.80 8.51
N ASP A 13 4.68 -19.22 8.63
CA ASP A 13 4.24 -20.30 9.52
C ASP A 13 4.84 -21.63 9.06
N THR A 14 6.01 -21.96 9.60
CA THR A 14 6.53 -23.32 9.59
C THR A 14 6.95 -23.66 11.01
N GLY A 15 6.17 -24.54 11.63
CA GLY A 15 6.52 -25.10 12.93
C GLY A 15 7.93 -25.69 12.92
N SER A 16 8.61 -25.53 14.06
CA SER A 16 9.98 -25.91 14.42
C SER A 16 11.00 -24.75 14.49
N THR A 17 11.10 -24.25 15.73
CA THR A 17 12.24 -23.69 16.46
C THR A 17 13.55 -23.42 15.70
N ASP A 18 13.52 -22.45 14.80
CA ASP A 18 14.47 -21.34 14.69
C ASP A 18 14.04 -20.59 13.44
N ALA A 19 13.16 -19.58 13.63
CA ALA A 19 12.75 -18.71 12.55
C ALA A 19 13.99 -17.99 12.05
N VAL A 20 14.59 -18.52 10.98
CA VAL A 20 15.60 -17.82 10.19
C VAL A 20 14.88 -16.63 9.58
N VAL A 21 14.89 -15.52 10.32
CA VAL A 21 14.40 -14.23 9.85
C VAL A 21 15.33 -13.85 8.69
N ASN A 22 14.93 -14.17 7.47
CA ASN A 22 15.64 -13.76 6.28
C ASN A 22 15.44 -12.25 6.14
N GLU A 23 16.36 -11.49 6.73
CA GLU A 23 16.37 -10.04 6.66
C GLU A 23 16.70 -9.60 5.22
N VAL A 24 15.66 -9.39 4.42
CA VAL A 24 15.80 -8.89 3.05
C VAL A 24 15.90 -7.37 3.07
N ASN A 25 17.13 -6.87 2.94
CA ASN A 25 17.40 -5.43 2.81
C ASN A 25 17.02 -4.95 1.40
N LEU A 26 15.82 -4.37 1.26
CA LEU A 26 15.37 -3.74 0.02
C LEU A 26 15.83 -2.29 -0.05
N SER A 27 16.23 -1.84 -1.24
CA SER A 27 16.35 -0.40 -1.50
C SER A 27 14.98 0.28 -1.32
N LEU A 28 14.96 1.59 -1.04
CA LEU A 28 13.71 2.36 -0.96
C LEU A 28 12.82 2.16 -2.21
N HIS A 29 13.44 2.11 -3.39
CA HIS A 29 12.73 1.79 -4.64
C HIS A 29 12.14 0.36 -4.63
N GLY A 30 12.89 -0.62 -4.12
CA GLY A 30 12.44 -2.00 -3.98
C GLY A 30 11.29 -2.15 -2.98
N ALA A 31 11.41 -1.53 -1.80
CA ALA A 31 10.36 -1.51 -0.79
C ALA A 31 9.09 -0.83 -1.31
N ASN A 32 9.23 0.32 -1.98
CA ASN A 32 8.10 0.99 -2.63
C ASN A 32 7.42 0.08 -3.67
N ARG A 33 8.20 -0.65 -4.49
CA ARG A 33 7.65 -1.58 -5.49
C ARG A 33 6.93 -2.78 -4.85
N VAL A 34 7.42 -3.28 -3.73
CA VAL A 34 6.77 -4.37 -2.97
C VAL A 34 5.46 -3.87 -2.37
N LEU A 35 5.45 -2.68 -1.75
CA LEU A 35 4.22 -2.07 -1.22
C LEU A 35 3.21 -1.72 -2.33
N GLU A 36 3.69 -1.33 -3.52
CA GLU A 36 2.85 -1.06 -4.68
C GLU A 36 2.20 -2.34 -5.26
N ARG A 37 2.77 -3.53 -5.03
CA ARG A 37 2.18 -4.81 -5.47
C ARG A 37 0.88 -5.16 -4.74
N ASP A 38 0.68 -4.65 -3.53
CA ASP A 38 -0.51 -4.95 -2.72
C ASP A 38 -1.65 -3.95 -2.92
N ILE A 39 -1.48 -2.93 -3.76
CA ILE A 39 -2.56 -1.99 -4.07
C ILE A 39 -3.52 -2.65 -5.07
N PRO A 40 -4.80 -2.89 -4.71
CA PRO A 40 -5.75 -3.46 -5.64
C PRO A 40 -5.94 -2.57 -6.88
N LEU A 41 -6.06 -3.16 -8.06
CA LEU A 41 -6.24 -2.43 -9.33
C LEU A 41 -7.45 -1.49 -9.27
N GLU A 42 -8.52 -1.92 -8.60
CA GLU A 42 -9.74 -1.17 -8.39
C GLU A 42 -9.49 0.13 -7.61
N ALA A 43 -8.47 0.18 -6.74
CA ALA A 43 -8.08 1.41 -6.07
C ALA A 43 -7.52 2.45 -7.04
N LEU A 44 -6.71 2.01 -8.02
CA LEU A 44 -6.16 2.90 -9.06
C LEU A 44 -7.29 3.44 -9.96
N GLU A 45 -8.22 2.58 -10.36
CA GLU A 45 -9.41 2.97 -11.11
C GLU A 45 -10.24 3.98 -10.33
N GLY A 46 -10.55 3.69 -9.06
CA GLY A 46 -11.33 4.56 -8.19
C GLY A 46 -10.68 5.93 -8.00
N VAL A 47 -9.37 5.99 -7.79
CA VAL A 47 -8.60 7.24 -7.72
C VAL A 47 -8.70 8.03 -9.02
N ARG A 48 -8.64 7.38 -10.19
CA ARG A 48 -8.77 8.06 -11.48
C ARG A 48 -10.16 8.69 -11.67
N HIS A 49 -11.22 8.03 -11.19
CA HIS A 49 -12.58 8.56 -11.27
C HIS A 49 -12.81 9.72 -10.31
N LEU A 50 -12.18 9.70 -9.14
CA LEU A 50 -12.34 10.72 -8.10
C LEU A 50 -11.25 11.79 -8.12
N LEU A 51 -10.38 11.80 -9.13
CA LEU A 51 -9.28 12.75 -9.25
C LEU A 51 -9.72 14.22 -9.08
N PRO A 52 -10.86 14.68 -9.65
CA PRO A 52 -11.33 16.06 -9.44
C PRO A 52 -11.68 16.41 -7.99
N LEU A 53 -11.97 15.40 -7.16
CA LEU A 53 -12.34 15.58 -5.75
C LEU A 53 -11.13 15.45 -4.81
N LEU A 54 -9.99 14.93 -5.31
CA LEU A 54 -8.78 14.82 -4.52
C LEU A 54 -8.17 16.19 -4.27
N ASN A 55 -7.78 16.43 -3.03
CA ASN A 55 -7.07 17.62 -2.61
C ASN A 55 -5.98 17.23 -1.60
N THR A 56 -5.37 18.20 -0.93
CA THR A 56 -4.28 17.95 0.02
C THR A 56 -4.73 17.17 1.27
N LYS A 57 -6.03 17.24 1.61
CA LYS A 57 -6.64 16.42 2.67
C LYS A 57 -6.97 15.03 2.11
N PRO A 58 -6.64 13.95 2.84
CA PRO A 58 -7.00 12.60 2.45
C PRO A 58 -8.50 12.41 2.26
N LEU A 59 -8.90 11.93 1.09
CA LEU A 59 -10.24 11.45 0.78
C LEU A 59 -10.31 9.95 1.03
N LYS A 60 -11.34 9.53 1.75
CA LYS A 60 -11.66 8.11 2.02
C LYS A 60 -12.87 7.71 1.20
N PHE A 61 -12.80 6.62 0.47
CA PHE A 61 -13.91 6.15 -0.37
C PHE A 61 -13.87 4.63 -0.57
N ARG A 62 -14.98 4.09 -1.04
CA ARG A 62 -15.11 2.69 -1.46
C ARG A 62 -15.31 2.63 -2.96
N TYR A 63 -14.62 1.73 -3.63
CA TYR A 63 -14.77 1.50 -5.06
C TYR A 63 -14.62 0.01 -5.36
N LYS A 64 -15.64 -0.61 -5.98
CA LYS A 64 -15.67 -2.03 -6.36
C LYS A 64 -15.17 -3.00 -5.26
N GLY A 65 -15.64 -2.81 -4.03
CA GLY A 65 -15.25 -3.67 -2.89
C GLY A 65 -13.88 -3.36 -2.28
N VAL A 66 -13.20 -2.29 -2.71
CA VAL A 66 -11.93 -1.84 -2.14
C VAL A 66 -12.16 -0.55 -1.36
N PHE A 67 -11.65 -0.49 -0.13
CA PHE A 67 -11.55 0.76 0.61
C PHE A 67 -10.24 1.45 0.26
N VAL A 68 -10.29 2.75 -0.03
CA VAL A 68 -9.15 3.53 -0.52
C VAL A 68 -9.03 4.82 0.27
N VAL A 69 -7.81 5.17 0.64
CA VAL A 69 -7.44 6.49 1.15
C VAL A 69 -6.44 7.11 0.20
N ALA A 70 -6.78 8.24 -0.40
CA ALA A 70 -5.92 8.93 -1.36
C ALA A 70 -5.94 10.44 -1.16
N ARG A 71 -4.89 11.13 -1.61
CA ARG A 71 -4.81 12.60 -1.61
C ARG A 71 -4.04 13.09 -2.83
N LEU A 72 -4.09 14.38 -3.08
CA LEU A 72 -3.23 15.06 -4.03
C LEU A 72 -1.90 15.45 -3.34
N VAL A 73 -0.77 15.12 -3.95
CA VAL A 73 0.57 15.58 -3.55
C VAL A 73 1.22 16.18 -4.79
N ASN A 74 1.53 17.49 -4.74
CA ASN A 74 2.17 18.21 -5.84
C ASN A 74 1.47 18.01 -7.20
N GLY A 75 0.13 18.05 -7.21
CA GLY A 75 -0.65 17.86 -8.44
C GLY A 75 -0.84 16.39 -8.87
N SER A 76 -0.21 15.43 -8.20
CA SER A 76 -0.33 14.01 -8.52
C SER A 76 -1.14 13.26 -7.46
N PRO A 77 -2.06 12.36 -7.85
CA PRO A 77 -2.78 11.54 -6.89
C PRO A 77 -1.83 10.52 -6.25
N ARG A 78 -1.91 10.38 -4.93
CA ARG A 78 -1.19 9.38 -4.13
C ARG A 78 -2.18 8.57 -3.32
N ILE A 79 -2.15 7.26 -3.51
CA ILE A 79 -2.80 6.31 -2.60
C ILE A 79 -1.93 6.22 -1.35
N ILE A 80 -2.54 6.43 -0.19
CA ILE A 80 -1.91 6.28 1.12
C ILE A 80 -2.06 4.84 1.58
N THR A 81 -3.26 4.27 1.41
CA THR A 81 -3.56 2.88 1.74
C THR A 81 -4.80 2.42 0.97
N ALA A 82 -4.86 1.14 0.62
CA ALA A 82 -6.02 0.51 0.01
C ALA A 82 -6.09 -0.97 0.40
N TRP A 83 -7.28 -1.50 0.63
CA TRP A 83 -7.48 -2.92 0.94
C TRP A 83 -8.85 -3.42 0.47
N ARG A 84 -8.91 -4.71 0.10
CA ARG A 84 -10.17 -5.37 -0.22
C ARG A 84 -11.01 -5.51 1.04
N LEU A 85 -12.27 -5.16 0.95
CA LEU A 85 -13.25 -5.45 1.98
C LEU A 85 -13.68 -6.90 1.81
N LEU A 86 -13.65 -7.67 2.89
CA LEU A 86 -14.26 -8.99 2.90
C LEU A 86 -15.76 -8.84 2.59
N PRO A 87 -16.36 -9.74 1.78
CA PRO A 87 -17.79 -9.73 1.58
C PRO A 87 -18.49 -9.86 2.95
N PRO A 88 -19.65 -9.21 3.13
CA PRO A 88 -20.42 -9.40 4.35
C PRO A 88 -20.79 -10.88 4.47
N SER A 89 -20.35 -11.49 5.57
CA SER A 89 -20.68 -12.86 5.99
C SER A 89 -22.13 -12.99 6.44
#